data_AF-A0A8K0XB99-F1
#
_entry.id   AF-A0A8K0XB99-F1
#
_cell.length_a   1.000
_cell.length_b   1.000
_cell.length_c   1.000
_cell.angle_alpha   90.00
_cell.angle_beta   90.00
_cell.angle_gamma   90.00
#
_symmetry.space_group_name_H-M   'P 1'
#
loop_
_entity.id
_entity.type
_entity.pdbx_description
1 polymer ?
#
loop_
_entity_poly.entity_id
_entity_poly.type
_entity_poly.pdbx_seq_one_letter_code
_entity_poly.pdbx_strand_id
1 'polypeptide(L)'
;MLVEDDFPLCSDWGWRGILGVMNELEAGRVSVTQVKKTGGFVATGGSGLIIHHSLLPILTHTLRAYAAIHSPLPPSLPRRPADIIIQDCLVGKDLLCPSAADRASLVITSRLVMDHVGGNVSTAKGRVYALDKWRCGWRHPFHGRPEVQVIPV
;
A
#
# COMPACT_ATOMS: atom_id res chain seq x y z
N MET A 1 -3.10 -6.68 12.44
CA MET A 1 -2.98 -5.88 11.20
C MET A 1 -3.29 -4.44 11.56
N LEU A 2 -2.65 -3.49 10.88
CA LEU A 2 -2.96 -2.08 10.99
C LEU A 2 -3.60 -1.65 9.67
N VAL A 3 -4.69 -0.88 9.74
CA VAL A 3 -5.31 -0.21 8.59
C VAL A 3 -5.19 1.28 8.86
N GLU A 4 -4.54 2.00 7.95
CA GLU A 4 -4.41 3.45 7.98
C GLU A 4 -5.48 4.05 7.06
N ASP A 5 -6.14 5.14 7.49
CA ASP A 5 -7.25 5.68 6.71
C ASP A 5 -7.50 7.18 6.88
N ASP A 6 -7.48 7.89 5.74
CA ASP A 6 -7.88 9.29 5.57
C ASP A 6 -9.28 9.44 4.93
N PHE A 7 -9.90 8.36 4.42
CA PHE A 7 -11.05 8.39 3.51
C PHE A 7 -12.18 7.40 3.88
N PRO A 8 -13.46 7.78 3.76
CA PRO A 8 -14.55 6.89 4.11
C PRO A 8 -14.66 5.68 3.16
N LEU A 9 -15.13 4.55 3.68
CA LEU A 9 -15.40 3.36 2.87
C LEU A 9 -16.57 3.56 1.89
N CYS A 10 -16.46 2.93 0.73
CA CYS A 10 -17.51 2.90 -0.27
C CYS A 10 -18.62 1.91 0.09
N SER A 11 -19.67 2.33 0.80
CA SER A 11 -20.84 1.51 1.18
C SER A 11 -20.52 0.03 1.52
N ASP A 12 -21.49 -0.89 1.36
CA ASP A 12 -21.30 -2.29 1.77
C ASP A 12 -20.36 -3.07 0.86
N TRP A 13 -20.23 -2.67 -0.41
CA TRP A 13 -19.34 -3.36 -1.35
C TRP A 13 -17.86 -3.03 -1.06
N GLY A 14 -17.56 -1.82 -0.59
CA GLY A 14 -16.22 -1.45 -0.20
C GLY A 14 -15.74 -2.23 1.02
N TRP A 15 -16.63 -2.42 2.00
CA TRP A 15 -16.37 -3.30 3.14
C TRP A 15 -16.10 -4.75 2.71
N ARG A 16 -16.91 -5.30 1.79
CA ARG A 16 -16.64 -6.63 1.21
C ARG A 16 -15.29 -6.71 0.51
N GLY A 17 -14.86 -5.61 -0.13
CA GLY A 17 -13.53 -5.51 -0.71
C GLY A 17 -12.40 -5.59 0.32
N ILE A 18 -12.52 -4.86 1.43
CA ILE A 18 -11.59 -4.99 2.57
C ILE A 18 -11.55 -6.43 3.07
N LEU A 19 -12.70 -7.03 3.33
CA LEU A 19 -12.77 -8.42 3.79
C LEU A 19 -12.12 -9.40 2.79
N GLY A 20 -12.32 -9.20 1.49
CA GLY A 20 -11.69 -9.99 0.44
C GLY A 20 -10.16 -9.90 0.48
N VAL A 21 -9.61 -8.69 0.63
CA VAL A 21 -8.17 -8.48 0.78
C VAL A 21 -7.66 -9.13 2.07
N MET A 22 -8.34 -8.93 3.20
CA MET A 22 -7.97 -9.53 4.48
C MET A 22 -7.95 -11.06 4.42
N ASN A 23 -8.97 -11.67 3.81
CA ASN A 23 -9.05 -13.12 3.62
C ASN A 23 -7.88 -13.65 2.78
N GLU A 24 -7.46 -12.91 1.76
CA GLU A 24 -6.34 -13.29 0.90
C GLU A 24 -4.98 -13.12 1.55
N LEU A 25 -4.83 -12.15 2.45
CA LEU A 25 -3.67 -12.03 3.31
C LEU A 25 -3.61 -13.20 4.30
N GLU A 26 -4.73 -13.55 4.92
CA GLU A 26 -4.82 -14.67 5.87
C GLU A 26 -4.61 -16.03 5.21
N ALA A 27 -5.12 -16.25 4.01
CA ALA A 27 -4.88 -17.48 3.24
C ALA A 27 -3.39 -17.73 2.98
N GLY A 28 -2.57 -16.67 2.99
CA GLY A 28 -1.12 -16.75 2.86
C GLY A 28 -0.37 -17.02 4.16
N ARG A 29 -1.04 -17.12 5.31
CA ARG A 29 -0.41 -17.30 6.63
C ARG A 29 -0.03 -18.76 6.86
N VAL A 30 1.26 -19.00 7.08
CA VAL A 30 1.81 -20.32 7.46
C VAL A 30 2.00 -20.38 8.98
N SER A 31 2.44 -19.27 9.58
CA SER A 31 2.58 -19.12 11.03
C SER A 31 2.37 -17.65 11.42
N VAL A 32 2.50 -17.33 12.72
CA VAL A 32 2.41 -15.94 13.19
C VAL A 32 3.45 -15.04 12.53
N THR A 33 4.66 -15.54 12.27
CA THR A 33 5.78 -14.76 11.72
C THR A 33 6.01 -15.00 10.24
N GLN A 34 5.43 -16.07 9.66
CA GLN A 34 5.62 -16.46 8.28
C GLN A 34 4.32 -16.31 7.48
N VAL A 35 4.31 -15.31 6.61
CA VAL A 35 3.21 -15.02 5.67
C VAL A 35 3.76 -14.91 4.25
N LYS A 36 2.97 -15.35 3.27
CA LYS A 36 3.31 -15.23 1.84
C LYS A 36 3.05 -13.83 1.28
N LYS A 37 2.10 -13.11 1.88
CA LYS A 37 1.69 -11.76 1.49
C LYS A 37 1.73 -10.88 2.73
N THR A 38 2.31 -9.69 2.60
CA THR A 38 2.61 -8.84 3.75
C THR A 38 1.79 -7.55 3.77
N GLY A 39 1.02 -7.26 2.73
CA GLY A 39 0.09 -6.14 2.77
C GLY A 39 -0.97 -6.11 1.69
N GLY A 40 -1.97 -5.29 1.97
CA GLY A 40 -3.05 -4.94 1.08
C GLY A 40 -3.09 -3.44 0.79
N PHE A 41 -3.65 -3.06 -0.34
CA PHE A 41 -3.87 -1.65 -0.70
C PHE A 41 -5.20 -1.53 -1.43
N VAL A 42 -6.13 -0.79 -0.83
CA VAL A 42 -7.54 -0.80 -1.25
C VAL A 42 -8.06 0.59 -1.65
N ALA A 43 -7.19 1.60 -1.56
CA ALA A 43 -7.48 2.99 -1.90
C ALA A 43 -6.44 3.54 -2.88
N THR A 44 -6.16 4.84 -2.80
CA THR A 44 -5.17 5.54 -3.61
C THR A 44 -4.31 6.41 -2.70
N GLY A 45 -3.28 7.04 -3.26
CA GLY A 45 -2.42 7.94 -2.49
C GLY A 45 -1.76 7.17 -1.34
N GLY A 46 -1.73 7.75 -0.15
CA GLY A 46 -1.12 7.12 1.03
C GLY A 46 -2.04 6.29 1.91
N SER A 47 -3.34 6.26 1.60
CA SER A 47 -4.37 5.74 2.51
C SER A 47 -4.79 4.31 2.18
N GLY A 48 -5.52 3.63 3.07
CA GLY A 48 -6.06 2.30 2.80
C GLY A 48 -4.97 1.22 2.65
N LEU A 49 -3.81 1.44 3.28
CA LEU A 49 -2.75 0.46 3.39
C LEU A 49 -3.04 -0.49 4.55
N ILE A 50 -3.00 -1.79 4.27
CA ILE A 50 -3.18 -2.87 5.22
C ILE A 50 -1.84 -3.57 5.38
N ILE A 51 -1.27 -3.59 6.57
CA ILE A 51 0.09 -4.09 6.77
C ILE A 51 0.09 -5.23 7.77
N HIS A 52 0.73 -6.34 7.39
CA HIS A 52 0.97 -7.45 8.30
C HIS A 52 2.03 -7.05 9.33
N HIS A 53 1.78 -7.39 10.60
CA HIS A 53 2.58 -6.91 11.72
C HIS A 53 4.07 -7.32 11.65
N SER A 54 4.38 -8.45 11.00
CA SER A 54 5.77 -8.90 10.82
C SER A 54 6.62 -7.96 9.96
N LEU A 55 5.99 -7.09 9.16
CA LEU A 55 6.67 -6.08 8.35
C LEU A 55 6.94 -4.78 9.13
N LEU A 56 6.27 -4.55 10.27
CA LEU A 56 6.38 -3.29 11.02
C LEU A 56 7.80 -2.97 11.50
N PRO A 57 8.62 -3.93 12.01
CA PRO A 57 9.99 -3.64 12.39
C PRO A 57 10.83 -3.17 11.19
N ILE A 58 10.63 -3.79 10.02
CA ILE A 58 11.31 -3.45 8.78
C ILE A 58 10.88 -2.05 8.32
N LEU A 59 9.57 -1.79 8.21
CA LEU A 59 9.06 -0.48 7.81
C LEU A 59 9.50 0.63 8.76
N THR A 60 9.51 0.37 10.06
CA THR A 60 10.00 1.34 11.06
C THR A 60 11.46 1.68 10.81
N HIS A 61 12.30 0.66 10.57
CA HIS A 61 13.72 0.87 10.24
C HIS A 61 13.88 1.64 8.92
N THR A 62 13.19 1.20 7.87
CA THR A 62 13.22 1.81 6.53
C THR A 62 12.79 3.28 6.58
N LEU A 63 11.64 3.60 7.17
CA LEU A 63 11.14 4.97 7.27
C LEU A 63 12.10 5.87 8.06
N ARG A 64 12.69 5.37 9.15
CA ARG A 64 13.71 6.11 9.92
C ARG A 64 14.97 6.36 9.09
N ALA A 65 15.44 5.37 8.32
CA ALA A 65 16.60 5.53 7.45
C ALA A 65 16.37 6.61 6.37
N TYR A 66 15.19 6.63 5.73
CA TYR A 66 14.82 7.66 4.75
C TYR A 66 14.59 9.05 5.38
N ALA A 67 14.13 9.12 6.62
CA ALA A 67 13.85 10.39 7.32
C ALA A 67 15.09 10.99 8.02
N ALA A 68 16.13 10.21 8.28
CA ALA A 68 17.30 10.65 9.03
C ALA A 68 18.05 11.81 8.33
N ILE A 69 18.44 12.82 9.12
CA ILE A 69 19.26 13.95 8.64
C ILE A 69 20.60 13.45 8.09
N HIS A 70 21.23 12.54 8.84
CA HIS A 70 22.41 11.80 8.41
C HIS A 70 21.98 10.38 8.00
N SER A 71 21.34 10.28 6.83
CA SER A 71 20.83 9.01 6.34
C SER A 71 21.96 8.04 6.05
N PRO A 72 21.82 6.75 6.43
CA PRO A 72 22.76 5.70 6.02
C PRO A 72 22.60 5.30 4.55
N LEU A 73 21.59 5.85 3.84
CA LEU A 73 21.32 5.55 2.45
C LEU A 73 22.24 6.32 1.50
N PRO A 74 22.49 5.78 0.29
CA PRO A 74 23.23 6.49 -0.76
C PRO A 74 22.73 7.93 -0.97
N PRO A 75 23.61 8.94 -1.03
CA PRO A 75 23.21 10.35 -1.24
C PRO A 75 22.45 10.60 -2.55
N SER A 76 22.58 9.69 -3.53
CA SER A 76 21.88 9.73 -4.81
C SER A 76 20.39 9.35 -4.69
N LEU A 77 19.96 8.72 -3.59
CA LEU A 77 18.57 8.38 -3.37
C LEU A 77 17.78 9.63 -2.96
N PRO A 78 16.71 9.99 -3.69
CA PRO A 78 15.89 11.13 -3.34
C PRO A 78 15.15 10.87 -2.03
N ARG A 79 14.92 11.94 -1.25
CA ARG A 79 13.91 11.90 -0.19
C ARG A 79 12.55 11.61 -0.82
N ARG A 80 11.83 10.67 -0.22
CA ARG A 80 10.51 10.24 -0.68
C ARG A 80 9.49 10.34 0.46
N PRO A 81 8.23 10.64 0.14
CA PRO A 81 7.11 10.50 1.06
C PRO A 81 7.00 9.09 1.67
N ALA A 82 6.50 9.01 2.90
CA ALA A 82 6.41 7.76 3.66
C ALA A 82 5.49 6.72 3.01
N ASP A 83 4.36 7.16 2.46
CA ASP A 83 3.42 6.34 1.69
C ASP A 83 4.09 5.68 0.48
N ILE A 84 4.88 6.44 -0.28
CA ILE A 84 5.62 5.90 -1.43
C ILE A 84 6.63 4.85 -0.98
N ILE A 85 7.35 5.10 0.12
CA ILE A 85 8.30 4.14 0.69
C ILE A 85 7.58 2.85 1.13
N ILE A 86 6.45 2.96 1.83
CA ILE A 86 5.66 1.79 2.26
C ILE A 86 5.14 1.02 1.05
N GLN A 87 4.61 1.70 0.03
CA GLN A 87 4.13 1.06 -1.18
C GLN A 87 5.25 0.33 -1.92
N ASP A 88 6.39 0.99 -2.14
CA ASP A 88 7.57 0.39 -2.77
C ASP A 88 8.08 -0.80 -1.96
N CYS A 89 8.02 -0.75 -0.63
CA CYS A 89 8.33 -1.87 0.23
C CYS A 89 7.38 -3.07 0.04
N LEU A 90 6.07 -2.81 0.01
CA LEU A 90 5.05 -3.86 -0.16
C LEU A 90 5.09 -4.53 -1.53
N VAL A 91 5.59 -3.84 -2.54
CA VAL A 91 5.82 -4.40 -3.89
C VAL A 91 7.26 -4.89 -4.12
N GLY A 92 8.10 -4.90 -3.08
CA GLY A 92 9.47 -5.43 -3.15
C GLY A 92 10.43 -4.60 -4.00
N LYS A 93 10.18 -3.30 -4.18
CA LYS A 93 11.04 -2.34 -4.90
C LYS A 93 11.97 -1.55 -3.99
N ASP A 94 11.65 -1.42 -2.71
CA ASP A 94 12.50 -0.74 -1.76
C ASP A 94 13.71 -1.58 -1.37
N LEU A 95 14.90 -0.97 -1.37
CA LEU A 95 16.18 -1.64 -1.13
C LEU A 95 16.32 -2.21 0.28
N LEU A 96 15.60 -1.65 1.26
CA LEU A 96 15.65 -2.08 2.65
C LEU A 96 14.54 -3.09 3.00
N CYS A 97 13.69 -3.43 2.02
CA CYS A 97 12.57 -4.34 2.21
C CYS A 97 12.81 -5.71 1.56
N PRO A 98 12.13 -6.77 2.04
CA PRO A 98 12.18 -8.08 1.41
C PRO A 98 11.80 -8.00 -0.07
N SER A 99 12.53 -8.71 -0.91
CA SER A 99 12.28 -8.73 -2.36
C SER A 99 10.94 -9.41 -2.69
N ALA A 100 10.40 -9.13 -3.87
CA ALA A 100 9.23 -9.83 -4.41
C ALA A 100 9.47 -11.33 -4.62
N ALA A 101 10.71 -11.74 -4.89
CA ALA A 101 11.08 -13.15 -4.99
C ALA A 101 11.02 -13.86 -3.62
N ASP A 102 11.19 -13.11 -2.52
CA ASP A 102 11.32 -13.68 -1.18
C ASP A 102 10.07 -13.57 -0.31
N ARG A 103 9.19 -12.57 -0.52
CA ARG A 103 8.01 -12.29 0.35
C ARG A 103 7.02 -11.22 -0.15
N ALA A 104 7.35 -10.39 -1.16
CA ALA A 104 6.50 -9.26 -1.51
C ALA A 104 5.45 -9.64 -2.58
N SER A 105 4.21 -9.81 -2.13
CA SER A 105 3.02 -9.84 -2.97
C SER A 105 1.96 -8.96 -2.31
N LEU A 106 1.66 -7.84 -2.96
CA LEU A 106 0.64 -6.89 -2.51
C LEU A 106 -0.72 -7.36 -3.04
N VAL A 107 -1.72 -7.39 -2.17
CA VAL A 107 -3.11 -7.67 -2.57
C VAL A 107 -3.85 -6.35 -2.77
N ILE A 108 -4.51 -6.17 -3.89
CA ILE A 108 -5.30 -4.98 -4.19
C ILE A 108 -6.73 -5.37 -4.55
N THR A 109 -7.66 -4.45 -4.37
CA THR A 109 -8.99 -4.57 -4.98
C THR A 109 -8.94 -4.17 -6.46
N SER A 110 -9.84 -4.70 -7.29
CA SER A 110 -9.92 -4.33 -8.72
C SER A 110 -10.28 -2.86 -8.92
N ARG A 111 -11.02 -2.29 -7.97
CA ARG A 111 -11.45 -0.89 -7.90
C ARG A 111 -11.18 -0.31 -6.52
N LEU A 112 -11.06 1.00 -6.44
CA LEU A 112 -10.94 1.74 -5.18
C LEU A 112 -12.22 1.57 -4.36
N VAL A 113 -12.06 1.09 -3.13
CA VAL A 113 -13.16 0.82 -2.18
C VAL A 113 -13.26 1.86 -1.06
N MET A 114 -12.49 2.95 -1.18
CA MET A 114 -12.49 4.09 -0.26
C MET A 114 -12.67 5.36 -1.09
N ASP A 115 -13.54 6.26 -0.65
CA ASP A 115 -13.89 7.47 -1.39
C ASP A 115 -12.87 8.57 -1.13
N HIS A 116 -11.93 8.75 -2.07
CA HIS A 116 -10.94 9.83 -1.98
C HIS A 116 -11.62 11.20 -2.12
N VAL A 117 -12.07 11.75 -1.00
CA VAL A 117 -12.78 13.04 -0.91
C VAL A 117 -11.83 14.16 -0.46
N GLY A 118 -12.02 15.36 -1.01
CA GLY A 118 -11.40 16.57 -0.47
C GLY A 118 -9.96 16.87 -0.90
N GLY A 119 -9.37 16.10 -1.82
CA GLY A 119 -8.01 16.36 -2.33
C GLY A 119 -7.90 16.20 -3.85
N ASN A 120 -7.30 17.19 -4.52
CA ASN A 120 -6.94 17.10 -5.94
C ASN A 120 -5.42 17.11 -6.18
N VAL A 121 -4.61 17.12 -5.12
CA VAL A 121 -3.14 17.19 -5.20
C VAL A 121 -2.54 15.84 -4.85
N SER A 122 -1.55 15.41 -5.63
CA SER A 122 -0.78 14.20 -5.35
C SER A 122 0.41 14.47 -4.43
N THR A 123 0.83 13.46 -3.67
CA THR A 123 2.15 13.43 -3.04
C THR A 123 3.30 13.51 -4.07
N ALA A 124 3.05 13.16 -5.33
CA ALA A 124 3.98 13.35 -6.43
C ALA A 124 4.02 14.82 -6.88
N LYS A 125 5.24 15.40 -6.89
CA LYS A 125 5.47 16.81 -7.22
C LYS A 125 4.81 17.23 -8.54
N GLY A 126 4.00 18.29 -8.48
CA GLY A 126 3.38 18.92 -9.64
C GLY A 126 2.18 18.17 -10.25
N ARG A 127 1.71 17.08 -9.62
CA ARG A 127 0.53 16.36 -10.10
C ARG A 127 -0.75 16.86 -9.43
N VAL A 128 -1.68 17.31 -10.27
CA VAL A 128 -3.04 17.70 -9.91
C VAL A 128 -4.01 16.79 -10.65
N TYR A 129 -5.11 16.44 -10.01
CA TYR A 129 -6.16 15.55 -10.48
C TYR A 129 -7.49 16.29 -10.59
N ALA A 130 -8.45 15.72 -11.33
CA ALA A 130 -9.84 16.15 -11.22
C ALA A 130 -10.38 15.78 -9.83
N LEU A 131 -11.36 16.55 -9.32
CA LEU A 131 -11.90 16.36 -7.96
C LEU A 131 -12.63 15.01 -7.77
N ASP A 132 -13.15 14.45 -8.85
CA ASP A 132 -13.83 13.15 -8.89
C ASP A 132 -12.89 11.98 -9.19
N LYS A 133 -11.62 12.27 -9.47
CA LYS A 133 -10.62 11.26 -9.75
C LYS A 133 -10.28 10.53 -8.46
N TRP A 134 -10.19 9.21 -8.56
CA TRP A 134 -9.91 8.30 -7.44
C TRP A 134 -11.01 8.12 -6.40
N ARG A 135 -12.21 8.64 -6.68
CA ARG A 135 -13.39 8.30 -5.88
C ARG A 135 -13.75 6.82 -6.01
N CYS A 136 -14.77 6.42 -5.25
CA CYS A 136 -15.34 5.08 -5.31
C CYS A 136 -15.50 4.53 -6.73
N GLY A 137 -15.04 3.29 -6.96
CA GLY A 137 -15.27 2.55 -8.20
C GLY A 137 -14.23 2.77 -9.31
N TRP A 138 -13.32 3.75 -9.14
CA TRP A 138 -12.17 3.89 -10.04
C TRP A 138 -11.32 2.63 -10.05
N ARG A 139 -10.75 2.27 -11.20
CA ARG A 139 -9.77 1.16 -11.27
C ARG A 139 -8.58 1.47 -10.36
N HIS A 140 -8.17 0.48 -9.56
CA HIS A 140 -7.03 0.66 -8.66
C HIS A 140 -5.74 0.98 -9.46
N PRO A 141 -4.93 1.97 -9.07
CA PRO A 141 -3.76 2.42 -9.84
C PRO A 141 -2.70 1.34 -10.11
N PHE A 142 -2.63 0.33 -9.23
CA PHE A 142 -1.68 -0.78 -9.39
C PHE A 142 -2.26 -1.94 -10.22
N HIS A 143 -3.51 -1.86 -10.66
CA HIS A 143 -4.12 -2.90 -11.47
C HIS A 143 -3.34 -3.11 -12.78
N GLY A 144 -2.96 -4.36 -13.04
CA GLY A 144 -2.17 -4.75 -14.22
C GLY A 144 -0.67 -4.85 -13.97
N ARG A 145 -0.20 -4.54 -12.76
CA ARG A 145 1.17 -4.82 -12.34
C ARG A 145 1.35 -6.32 -12.07
N PRO A 146 2.43 -6.97 -12.55
CA PRO A 146 2.66 -8.39 -12.30
C PRO A 146 2.94 -8.70 -10.82
N GLU A 147 3.41 -7.71 -10.06
CA GLU A 147 3.76 -7.86 -8.65
C GLU A 147 2.56 -7.78 -7.68
N VAL A 148 1.33 -7.61 -8.18
CA VAL A 148 0.13 -7.49 -7.34
C VAL A 148 -0.91 -8.57 -7.66
N GLN A 149 -1.59 -9.06 -6.62
CA GLN A 149 -2.79 -9.89 -6.78
C GLN A 149 -4.03 -9.02 -6.72
N VAL A 150 -4.94 -9.19 -7.68
CA VAL A 150 -6.17 -8.39 -7.77
C VAL A 150 -7.37 -9.19 -7.29
N ILE A 151 -8.15 -8.61 -6.37
CA ILE A 151 -9.40 -9.16 -5.86
C ILE A 151 -10.58 -8.45 -6.52
N PRO A 152 -11.48 -9.17 -7.21
CA PRO A 152 -12.67 -8.57 -7.81
C PRO A 152 -13.60 -7.98 -6.76
N VAL A 153 -14.08 -6.76 -7.02
CA VAL A 153 -15.09 -6.04 -6.21
C VAL A 153 -16.13 -5.35 -7.09
#